data_AF-A0A9P0P0B6-F1
#
_entry.id   AF-A0A9P0P0B6-F1
#
_cell.length_a   1.000
_cell.length_b   1.000
_cell.length_c   1.000
_cell.angle_alpha   90.00
_cell.angle_beta   90.00
_cell.angle_gamma   90.00
#
_symmetry.space_group_name_H-M   'P 1'
#
loop_
_entity.id
_entity.type
_entity.pdbx_description
1 polymer ?
#
loop_
_entity_poly.entity_id
_entity_poly.type
_entity_poly.pdbx_seq_one_letter_code
_entity_poly.pdbx_strand_id
1 'polypeptide(L)'
;MYFLTYEAIKDAITNNQTEPPSILGTIVAGGAAGIANWAVGMPPDVLKSRLQTAPEGTYKNGIRDVFTQLMKNEGASALYKGITPVLIRAFPANAACFVGFELCKQFLDWLFPRHKLVEVSNRT
;
A
#
# COMPACT_ATOMS: atom_id res chain seq x y z
N MET A 1 -4.01 -2.40 10.95
CA MET A 1 -3.83 -1.50 9.79
C MET A 1 -3.56 -2.32 8.55
N TYR A 2 -2.37 -2.87 8.31
CA TYR A 2 -2.05 -3.67 7.11
C TYR A 2 -3.07 -4.76 6.74
N PHE A 3 -3.52 -5.54 7.74
CA PHE A 3 -4.50 -6.61 7.54
C PHE A 3 -5.91 -6.08 7.18
N LEU A 4 -6.32 -4.98 7.81
CA LEU A 4 -7.59 -4.29 7.56
C LEU A 4 -7.64 -3.63 6.19
N THR A 5 -6.54 -2.96 5.79
CA THR A 5 -6.46 -2.37 4.44
C THR A 5 -6.44 -3.48 3.39
N TYR A 6 -5.69 -4.56 3.61
CA TYR A 6 -5.65 -5.70 2.69
C TYR A 6 -7.03 -6.35 2.49
N GLU A 7 -7.77 -6.60 3.56
CA GLU A 7 -9.12 -7.18 3.46
C GLU A 7 -10.12 -6.23 2.79
N ALA A 8 -10.13 -4.95 3.16
CA ALA A 8 -11.04 -3.96 2.56
C ALA A 8 -10.78 -3.77 1.05
N ILE A 9 -9.51 -3.82 0.65
CA ILE A 9 -9.10 -3.70 -0.75
C ILE A 9 -9.42 -4.99 -1.52
N LYS A 10 -9.14 -6.15 -0.93
CA LYS A 10 -9.48 -7.45 -1.51
C LYS A 10 -10.99 -7.55 -1.77
N ASP A 11 -11.82 -7.17 -0.80
CA ASP A 11 -13.28 -7.19 -0.96
C ASP A 11 -13.77 -6.19 -2.01
N ALA A 12 -13.17 -4.99 -2.06
CA ALA A 12 -13.53 -3.96 -3.03
C ALA A 12 -13.15 -4.31 -4.48
N ILE A 13 -12.05 -5.05 -4.68
CA ILE A 13 -11.59 -5.48 -6.01
C ILE A 13 -12.30 -6.74 -6.47
N THR A 14 -12.51 -7.68 -5.55
CA THR A 14 -13.00 -9.02 -5.88
C THR A 14 -14.50 -9.02 -6.14
N ASN A 15 -15.29 -8.07 -5.61
CA ASN A 15 -16.75 -7.99 -5.84
C ASN A 15 -17.42 -9.38 -5.80
N ASN A 16 -16.97 -10.22 -4.85
CA ASN A 16 -17.39 -11.61 -4.66
C ASN A 16 -17.18 -12.61 -5.83
N GLN A 17 -16.30 -12.32 -6.81
CA GLN A 17 -15.95 -13.24 -7.90
C GLN A 17 -14.61 -13.96 -7.67
N THR A 18 -14.68 -15.29 -7.67
CA THR A 18 -13.61 -16.28 -7.46
C THR A 18 -12.65 -16.46 -8.66
N GLU A 19 -12.49 -15.47 -9.52
CA GLU A 19 -11.57 -15.54 -10.66
C GLU A 19 -10.30 -14.71 -10.39
N PRO A 20 -9.10 -15.23 -10.64
CA PRO A 20 -7.86 -14.49 -10.38
C PRO A 20 -7.82 -13.25 -11.28
N PRO A 21 -7.67 -12.03 -10.70
CA PRO A 21 -7.62 -10.81 -11.49
C PRO A 21 -6.47 -10.85 -12.50
N SER A 22 -6.67 -10.25 -13.67
CA SER A 22 -5.61 -10.12 -14.67
C SER A 22 -4.38 -9.43 -14.05
N ILE A 23 -3.18 -9.70 -14.58
CA ILE A 23 -1.93 -9.13 -14.05
C ILE A 23 -2.01 -7.60 -14.01
N LEU A 24 -2.54 -6.99 -15.07
CA LEU A 24 -2.79 -5.55 -15.13
C LEU A 24 -3.83 -5.09 -14.10
N GLY A 25 -4.92 -5.84 -13.92
CA GLY A 25 -5.92 -5.56 -12.89
C GLY A 25 -5.33 -5.59 -11.47
N THR A 26 -4.47 -6.57 -11.19
CA THR A 26 -3.77 -6.72 -9.91
C THR A 26 -2.78 -5.57 -9.66
N ILE A 27 -2.06 -5.13 -10.70
CA ILE A 27 -1.13 -4.00 -10.60
C ILE A 27 -1.87 -2.69 -10.32
N VAL A 28 -2.92 -2.39 -11.09
CA VAL A 28 -3.69 -1.15 -10.92
C VAL A 28 -4.37 -1.13 -9.56
N ALA A 29 -4.96 -2.26 -9.17
CA ALA A 29 -5.68 -2.36 -7.92
C ALA A 29 -4.74 -2.36 -6.70
N GLY A 30 -3.58 -3.01 -6.78
CA GLY A 30 -2.53 -2.94 -5.76
C GLY A 30 -1.88 -1.55 -5.67
N GLY A 31 -1.73 -0.85 -6.80
CA GLY A 31 -1.28 0.54 -6.84
C GLY A 31 -2.26 1.50 -6.17
N ALA A 32 -3.56 1.42 -6.53
CA ALA A 32 -4.62 2.22 -5.93
C ALA A 32 -4.76 1.96 -4.42
N ALA A 33 -4.69 0.69 -4.04
CA ALA A 33 -4.62 0.24 -2.65
C ALA A 33 -3.44 0.84 -1.87
N GLY A 34 -2.25 0.85 -2.48
CA GLY A 34 -1.06 1.47 -1.89
C GLY A 34 -1.23 2.97 -1.67
N ILE A 35 -1.80 3.69 -2.66
CA ILE A 35 -2.09 5.13 -2.53
C ILE A 35 -3.10 5.38 -1.42
N ALA A 36 -4.19 4.61 -1.35
CA ALA A 36 -5.19 4.74 -0.30
C ALA A 36 -4.61 4.47 1.09
N ASN A 37 -3.75 3.45 1.23
CA ASN A 37 -3.05 3.15 2.47
C ASN A 37 -2.14 4.32 2.90
N TRP A 38 -1.38 4.90 1.96
CA TRP A 38 -0.54 6.06 2.24
C TRP A 38 -1.36 7.32 2.58
N ALA A 39 -2.53 7.52 1.97
CA ALA A 39 -3.41 8.64 2.32
C ALA A 39 -3.84 8.60 3.80
N VAL A 40 -4.11 7.41 4.35
CA VAL A 40 -4.46 7.26 5.77
C VAL A 40 -3.22 7.31 6.67
N GLY A 41 -2.08 6.79 6.21
CA GLY A 41 -0.82 6.78 6.97
C GLY A 41 -0.11 8.13 7.05
N MET A 42 -0.35 9.03 6.09
CA MET A 42 0.41 10.28 5.98
C MET A 42 0.22 11.25 7.15
N PRO A 43 -1.01 11.52 7.63
CA PRO A 43 -1.23 12.46 8.72
C PRO A 43 -0.42 12.15 10.00
N PRO A 44 -0.43 10.93 10.56
CA PRO A 44 0.38 10.62 11.74
C PRO A 44 1.89 10.66 11.46
N ASP A 45 2.34 10.31 10.26
CA ASP A 45 3.76 10.35 9.88
C ASP A 45 4.29 11.80 9.80
N VAL A 46 3.49 12.70 9.25
CA VAL A 46 3.82 14.14 9.21
C VAL A 46 3.86 14.72 10.62
N LEU A 47 2.90 14.39 11.47
CA LEU A 47 2.87 14.87 12.86
C LEU A 47 4.09 14.39 13.65
N LYS A 48 4.46 13.12 13.51
CA LYS A 48 5.67 12.56 14.15
C LYS A 48 6.94 13.21 13.62
N SER A 49 7.06 13.36 12.31
CA SER A 49 8.25 13.96 11.69
C SER A 49 8.44 15.40 12.19
N ARG A 50 7.37 16.21 12.20
CA ARG A 50 7.39 17.58 12.74
C ARG A 50 7.81 17.63 14.20
N LEU A 51 7.27 16.73 15.02
CA LEU A 51 7.62 16.65 16.45
C LEU A 51 9.10 16.31 16.66
N GLN A 52 9.64 15.36 15.89
CA GLN A 52 11.02 14.89 16.02
C GLN A 52 12.04 15.87 15.43
N THR A 53 11.67 16.64 14.42
CA THR A 53 12.56 17.65 13.81
C THR A 53 12.55 18.99 14.54
N ALA A 54 11.58 19.21 15.43
CA ALA A 54 11.47 20.47 16.14
C ALA A 54 12.50 20.57 17.28
N PRO A 55 13.00 21.78 17.57
CA PRO A 55 13.86 22.01 18.74
C PRO A 55 13.18 21.57 20.04
N GLU A 56 13.97 21.11 21.00
CA GLU A 56 13.45 20.70 22.31
C GLU A 56 12.65 21.83 22.96
N GLY A 57 11.49 21.49 23.52
CA GLY A 57 10.60 22.45 24.17
C GLY A 57 9.64 23.22 23.24
N THR A 58 9.73 23.05 21.91
CA THR A 58 8.81 23.69 20.94
C THR A 58 7.36 23.21 21.10
N TYR A 59 7.17 21.90 21.32
CA TYR A 59 5.86 21.28 21.45
C TYR A 59 5.69 20.68 22.85
N LYS A 60 5.26 21.52 23.81
CA LYS A 60 5.19 21.14 25.23
C LYS A 60 4.14 20.08 25.51
N ASN A 61 3.09 20.03 24.70
CA ASN A 61 2.02 19.02 24.82
C ASN A 61 2.14 17.90 23.76
N GLY A 62 3.33 17.71 23.18
CA GLY A 62 3.60 16.66 22.20
C GLY A 62 2.76 16.77 20.92
N ILE A 63 2.31 15.64 20.39
CA ILE A 63 1.59 15.55 19.09
C ILE A 63 0.33 16.44 19.04
N ARG A 64 -0.37 16.63 20.16
CA ARG A 64 -1.58 17.48 20.19
C ARG A 64 -1.25 18.95 19.89
N ASP A 65 -0.14 19.43 20.44
CA ASP A 65 0.36 20.79 20.20
C ASP A 65 0.75 20.98 18.74
N VAL A 66 1.47 19.99 18.18
CA VAL A 66 1.84 19.94 16.77
C VAL A 66 0.59 20.03 15.90
N PHE A 67 -0.42 19.20 16.16
CA PHE A 67 -1.65 19.18 15.38
C PHE A 67 -2.40 20.51 15.46
N THR A 68 -2.58 21.08 16.65
CA THR A 68 -3.26 22.37 16.81
C THR A 68 -2.51 23.51 16.11
N GLN A 69 -1.19 23.58 16.24
CA GLN A 69 -0.39 24.60 15.56
C GLN A 69 -0.38 24.41 14.05
N LEU A 70 -0.26 23.17 13.57
CA LEU A 70 -0.29 22.84 12.14
C LEU A 70 -1.62 23.25 11.51
N MET A 71 -2.74 22.93 12.15
CA MET A 71 -4.07 23.29 11.68
C MET A 71 -4.32 24.79 11.70
N LYS A 72 -3.80 25.52 12.69
CA LYS A 72 -3.95 26.98 12.78
C LYS A 72 -3.09 27.75 11.77
N ASN A 73 -1.87 27.28 11.52
CA ASN A 73 -0.88 28.03 10.73
C ASN A 73 -0.85 27.62 9.24
N GLU A 74 -1.00 26.33 8.95
CA GLU A 74 -0.84 25.79 7.59
C GLU A 74 -2.12 25.10 7.07
N GLY A 75 -3.07 24.77 7.94
CA GLY A 75 -4.34 24.12 7.58
C GLY A 75 -4.22 22.63 7.28
N ALA A 76 -5.33 22.03 6.81
CA ALA A 76 -5.45 20.57 6.63
C ALA A 76 -4.54 19.99 5.53
N SER A 77 -4.20 20.78 4.50
CA SER A 77 -3.31 20.34 3.42
C SER A 77 -1.89 20.04 3.92
N ALA A 78 -1.48 20.63 5.05
CA ALA A 78 -0.17 20.40 5.65
C ALA A 78 0.02 18.97 6.16
N LEU A 79 -1.05 18.21 6.42
CA LEU A 79 -0.99 16.79 6.78
C LEU A 79 -0.56 15.90 5.60
N TYR A 80 -0.61 16.44 4.38
CA TYR A 80 -0.21 15.76 3.14
C TYR A 80 1.00 16.43 2.48
N LYS A 81 1.71 17.31 3.20
CA LYS A 81 2.97 17.92 2.75
C LYS A 81 4.05 16.83 2.73
N GLY A 82 4.58 16.52 1.55
CA GLY A 82 5.56 15.44 1.37
C GLY A 82 5.03 14.18 0.68
N ILE A 83 3.81 14.22 0.10
CA ILE A 83 3.24 13.05 -0.59
C ILE A 83 4.04 12.68 -1.83
N THR A 84 4.60 13.67 -2.54
CA THR A 84 5.41 13.49 -3.74
C THR A 84 6.64 12.60 -3.50
N PRO A 85 7.54 12.89 -2.53
CA PRO A 85 8.68 12.00 -2.26
C PRO A 85 8.26 10.62 -1.76
N VAL A 86 7.12 10.51 -1.04
CA VAL A 86 6.56 9.21 -0.63
C VAL A 86 6.12 8.39 -1.84
N LEU A 87 5.43 8.99 -2.81
CA LEU A 87 5.00 8.32 -4.03
C LEU A 87 6.18 7.94 -4.92
N ILE A 88 7.18 8.82 -5.07
CA ILE A 88 8.41 8.55 -5.81
C ILE A 88 9.16 7.36 -5.20
N ARG A 89 9.19 7.24 -3.86
CA ARG A 89 9.78 6.08 -3.18
C ARG A 89 8.93 4.82 -3.31
N ALA A 90 7.60 4.95 -3.20
CA ALA A 90 6.69 3.82 -3.22
C ALA A 90 6.61 3.15 -4.61
N PHE A 91 6.75 3.93 -5.68
CA PHE A 91 6.61 3.41 -7.03
C PHE A 91 7.68 2.35 -7.40
N PRO A 92 9.01 2.58 -7.24
CA PRO A 92 10.02 1.56 -7.49
C PRO A 92 9.89 0.35 -6.58
N ALA A 93 9.55 0.57 -5.30
CA ALA A 93 9.37 -0.52 -4.34
C ALA A 93 8.21 -1.45 -4.74
N ASN A 94 7.09 -0.86 -5.14
CA ASN A 94 5.94 -1.63 -5.64
C ASN A 94 6.27 -2.29 -6.99
N ALA A 95 6.96 -1.61 -7.89
CA ALA A 95 7.38 -2.16 -9.18
C ALA A 95 8.29 -3.40 -9.01
N ALA A 96 9.28 -3.34 -8.11
CA ALA A 96 10.15 -4.47 -7.80
C ALA A 96 9.38 -5.65 -7.20
N CYS A 97 8.41 -5.38 -6.32
CA CYS A 97 7.52 -6.40 -5.76
C CYS A 97 6.73 -7.13 -6.86
N PHE A 98 6.16 -6.39 -7.81
CA PHE A 98 5.41 -6.98 -8.93
C PHE A 98 6.30 -7.76 -9.90
N VAL A 99 7.53 -7.30 -10.17
CA VAL A 99 8.51 -8.07 -10.95
C VAL A 99 8.83 -9.39 -10.25
N GLY A 100 9.08 -9.35 -8.94
CA GLY A 100 9.32 -10.57 -8.15
C GLY A 100 8.13 -11.54 -8.18
N PHE A 101 6.90 -11.01 -8.05
CA PHE A 101 5.69 -11.81 -8.16
C PHE A 101 5.55 -12.50 -9.52
N GLU A 102 5.78 -11.77 -10.61
CA GLU A 102 5.68 -12.31 -11.97
C GLU A 102 6.74 -13.39 -12.22
N LEU A 103 7.98 -13.17 -11.78
CA LEU A 103 9.05 -14.17 -11.87
C LEU A 103 8.72 -15.43 -11.07
N CYS A 104 8.21 -15.27 -9.85
CA CYS A 104 7.78 -16.40 -9.02
C CYS A 104 6.63 -17.16 -9.66
N LYS A 105 5.66 -16.47 -10.26
CA LYS A 105 4.53 -17.09 -10.96
C LYS A 105 4.99 -17.87 -12.18
N GLN A 106 5.86 -17.29 -13.01
CA GLN A 106 6.45 -17.96 -14.17
C GLN A 106 7.27 -19.19 -13.76
N PHE A 107 8.07 -19.07 -12.69
CA PHE A 107 8.82 -20.19 -12.14
C PHE A 107 7.90 -21.31 -11.63
N LEU A 108 6.81 -20.96 -10.95
CA LEU A 108 5.83 -21.92 -10.45
C LEU A 108 5.08 -22.63 -11.58
N ASP A 109 4.64 -21.89 -12.60
CA ASP A 109 4.00 -22.46 -13.79
C ASP A 109 4.98 -23.36 -14.59
N TRP A 110 6.27 -23.06 -14.57
CA TRP A 110 7.32 -23.92 -15.12
C TRP A 110 7.55 -25.19 -14.28
N LEU A 111 7.58 -25.07 -12.95
CA LEU A 111 7.82 -26.18 -12.02
C LEU A 111 6.62 -27.14 -11.95
N PHE A 112 5.40 -26.59 -12.06
CA PHE A 112 4.14 -27.33 -12.13
C PHE A 112 3.35 -26.93 -13.38
N PRO A 113 3.74 -27.42 -14.57
CA PRO A 113 2.97 -27.19 -15.78
C PRO A 113 1.57 -27.79 -15.57
N ARG A 114 0.54 -26.94 -15.59
CA ARG A 114 -0.88 -27.32 -15.42
C ARG A 114 -1.41 -28.35 -16.42
N HIS A 115 -0.58 -28.82 -17.35
CA HIS A 115 -0.83 -29.98 -18.19
C HIS A 115 -1.12 -31.26 -17.37
N LYS A 116 -0.53 -31.48 -16.18
CA LYS A 116 -0.66 -32.79 -15.51
C LYS A 116 -1.86 -32.99 -14.59
N LEU A 117 -2.64 -31.97 -14.26
CA LEU A 117 -3.80 -32.12 -13.35
C LEU A 117 -5.10 -32.52 -14.05
N VAL A 118 -5.19 -32.32 -15.37
CA VAL A 118 -6.35 -32.76 -16.16
C VAL A 118 -6.24 -34.24 -16.58
N GLU A 119 -5.02 -34.76 -16.78
CA GLU A 119 -4.82 -36.17 -17.16
C GLU A 119 -4.96 -37.15 -16.00
N VAL A 120 -4.64 -36.75 -14.76
CA VAL A 120 -4.76 -37.63 -13.59
C VAL A 120 -6.21 -37.75 -13.12
N SER A 121 -7.02 -36.68 -13.23
CA SER A 121 -8.45 -36.72 -12.91
C SER A 121 -9.30 -37.46 -13.97
N ASN A 122 -8.77 -37.70 -15.17
CA ASN A 122 -9.43 -38.48 -16.23
C ASN A 122 -8.96 -39.96 -16.28
N ARG A 123 -8.11 -40.39 -15.32
CA ARG A 123 -7.67 -41.79 -15.17
C ARG A 123 -8.06 -42.43 -13.83
N THR A 124 -8.87 -41.74 -13.03
CA THR A 124 -9.55 -42.28 -11.82
C THR A 124 -11.04 -42.03 -11.95
#